data_AF-A0A164Z1S0-F1
#
_entry.id   AF-A0A164Z1S0-F1
#
_cell.length_a   1.000
_cell.length_b   1.000
_cell.length_c   1.000
_cell.angle_alpha   90.00
_cell.angle_beta   90.00
_cell.angle_gamma   90.00
#
_symmetry.space_group_name_H-M   'P 1'
#
loop_
_entity.id
_entity.type
_entity.pdbx_description
1 polymer ?
#
loop_
_entity_poly.entity_id
_entity_poly.type
_entity_poly.pdbx_seq_one_letter_code
_entity_poly.pdbx_strand_id
1 'polypeptide(L)'
;MLLLKRKEKEFNETLEHLQSDMATLEKEKAELKEKLMHSSKKVLLEGLTKSAAGPAPFAFPTHAPAHPAPLPAETTPSSSSTVHDSPLLLNKISHLREALRQSEMEKARLMGDDLRKKFEALPPLRLPAKNIPVSDDTLEVNRLIKQAAELKRNILRTHSQCKFIDPTDPKFNQKSNNLSTQLSIQRMQMERDVIKLQAAVARLAASRKPGAEIRTATTTFPIPELSKAMNDSAAVELGHLSLPLKNTLDGNQPLPLVLGMKEIRHLHQMVLTMV
;
A
#
# COMPACT_ATOMS: atom_id res chain seq x y z
N MET A 1 -14.55 96.68 13.74
CA MET A 1 -13.46 96.21 14.63
C MET A 1 -13.84 95.02 15.52
N LEU A 2 -15.06 94.90 16.04
CA LEU A 2 -15.45 93.82 16.96
C LEU A 2 -15.42 92.40 16.35
N LEU A 3 -15.76 92.24 15.07
CA LEU A 3 -15.78 90.94 14.40
C LEU A 3 -14.37 90.34 14.21
N LEU A 4 -13.37 91.19 13.97
CA LEU A 4 -11.98 90.77 13.78
C LEU A 4 -11.37 90.25 15.09
N LYS A 5 -11.64 90.94 16.20
CA LYS A 5 -11.21 90.51 17.55
C LYS A 5 -11.85 89.20 17.99
N ARG A 6 -13.10 88.94 17.58
CA ARG A 6 -13.77 87.66 17.85
C ARG A 6 -13.11 86.50 17.09
N LYS A 7 -12.83 86.72 15.80
CA LYS A 7 -12.16 85.72 14.96
C LYS A 7 -10.74 85.43 15.44
N GLU A 8 -9.99 86.46 15.84
CA GLU A 8 -8.66 86.31 16.43
C GLU A 8 -8.69 85.53 17.75
N LYS A 9 -9.71 85.75 18.59
CA LYS A 9 -9.93 84.99 19.82
C LYS A 9 -10.20 83.51 19.55
N GLU A 10 -11.07 83.19 18.59
CA GLU A 10 -11.38 81.82 18.17
C GLU A 10 -10.14 81.11 17.58
N PHE A 11 -9.29 81.83 16.84
CA PHE A 11 -8.02 81.29 16.35
C PHE A 11 -7.04 80.98 17.47
N ASN A 12 -6.89 81.88 18.45
CA ASN A 12 -6.01 81.66 19.59
C ASN A 12 -6.51 80.50 20.47
N GLU A 13 -7.82 80.38 20.69
CA GLU A 13 -8.41 79.25 21.43
C GLU A 13 -8.18 77.91 20.69
N THR A 14 -8.30 77.91 19.36
CA THR A 14 -8.01 76.70 18.54
C THR A 14 -6.53 76.34 18.59
N LEU A 15 -5.64 77.34 18.58
CA LEU A 15 -4.20 77.15 18.64
C LEU A 15 -3.76 76.63 20.01
N GLU A 16 -4.35 77.15 21.09
CA GLU A 16 -4.12 76.67 22.46
C GLU A 16 -4.60 75.21 22.63
N HIS A 17 -5.77 74.86 22.07
CA HIS A 17 -6.25 73.48 22.08
C HIS A 17 -5.29 72.54 21.34
N LEU A 18 -4.83 72.93 20.15
CA LEU A 18 -3.87 72.11 19.38
C LEU A 18 -2.53 71.95 20.10
N GLN A 19 -2.06 72.99 20.79
CA GLN A 19 -0.85 72.89 21.62
C GLN A 19 -1.03 71.97 22.83
N SER A 20 -2.21 72.02 23.47
CA SER A 20 -2.56 71.10 24.56
C SER A 20 -2.61 69.65 24.08
N ASP A 21 -3.18 69.39 22.90
CA ASP A 21 -3.21 68.06 22.29
C ASP A 21 -1.79 67.58 21.95
N MET A 22 -0.94 68.47 21.44
CA MET A 22 0.46 68.17 21.14
C MET A 22 1.22 67.75 22.40
N ALA A 23 1.08 68.51 23.49
CA ALA A 23 1.69 68.18 24.78
C ALA A 23 1.16 66.86 25.35
N THR A 24 -0.14 66.59 25.18
CA THR A 24 -0.77 65.34 25.63
C THR A 24 -0.22 64.13 24.85
N LEU A 25 -0.12 64.23 23.52
CA LEU A 25 0.44 63.18 22.68
C LEU A 25 1.92 62.94 22.96
N GLU A 26 2.70 63.98 23.25
CA GLU A 26 4.10 63.83 23.65
C GLU A 26 4.24 63.10 24.99
N LYS A 27 3.35 63.39 25.95
CA LYS A 27 3.30 62.66 27.23
C LYS A 27 2.90 61.19 27.05
N GLU A 28 1.85 60.91 26.28
CA GLU A 28 1.42 59.53 26.00
C GLU A 28 2.50 58.73 25.29
N LYS A 29 3.20 59.34 24.34
CA LYS A 29 4.36 58.73 23.67
C LYS A 29 5.48 58.39 24.65
N ALA A 30 5.78 59.28 25.60
CA ALA A 30 6.78 59.02 26.64
C ALA A 30 6.35 57.86 27.56
N GLU A 31 5.10 57.84 28.01
CA GLU A 31 4.55 56.76 28.84
C GLU A 31 4.51 55.41 28.11
N LEU A 32 4.16 55.38 26.82
CA LEU A 32 4.17 54.17 26.00
C LEU A 32 5.59 53.64 25.81
N LYS A 33 6.57 54.52 25.57
CA LYS A 33 7.98 54.14 25.48
C LYS A 33 8.48 53.55 26.80
N GLU A 34 8.08 54.13 27.93
CA GLU A 34 8.40 53.60 29.26
C GLU A 34 7.76 52.23 29.49
N LYS A 35 6.46 52.06 29.19
CA LYS A 35 5.75 50.76 29.30
C LYS A 35 6.41 49.68 28.44
N LEU A 36 6.83 50.01 27.22
CA LEU A 36 7.53 49.08 26.32
C LEU A 36 8.91 48.67 26.86
N MET A 37 9.65 49.61 27.46
CA MET A 37 10.93 49.30 28.10
C MET A 37 10.76 48.39 29.32
N HIS A 38 9.70 48.60 30.11
CA HIS A 38 9.38 47.75 31.26
C HIS A 38 8.87 46.36 30.83
N SER A 39 8.04 46.27 29.78
CA SER A 39 7.57 45.00 29.24
C SER A 39 8.72 44.19 28.62
N SER A 40 9.64 44.84 27.90
CA SER A 40 10.81 44.19 27.29
C SER A 40 11.73 43.60 28.36
N LYS A 41 11.96 44.31 29.47
CA LYS A 41 12.73 43.79 30.62
C LYS A 41 12.03 42.58 31.27
N LYS A 42 10.70 42.61 31.40
CA LYS A 42 9.93 41.49 31.98
C LYS A 42 9.95 40.23 31.10
N VAL A 43 9.83 40.39 29.78
CA VAL A 43 9.87 39.29 28.80
C VAL A 43 11.27 38.65 28.74
N LEU A 44 12.34 39.45 28.79
CA LEU A 44 13.71 38.92 28.81
C LEU A 44 14.01 38.10 30.08
N LEU A 45 13.49 38.51 31.24
CA LEU A 45 13.67 37.78 32.49
C LEU A 45 12.86 36.47 32.53
N GLU A 46 11.68 36.44 31.93
CA GLU A 46 10.86 35.24 31.78
C GLU A 46 11.48 34.24 30.77
N GLY A 47 12.14 34.74 29.72
CA GLY A 47 12.84 33.92 28.73
C GLY A 47 14.07 33.19 29.29
N LEU A 48 14.75 33.74 30.30
CA LEU A 48 15.97 33.14 30.87
C LEU A 48 15.67 32.04 31.90
N THR A 49 14.47 32.03 32.52
CA THR A 49 14.11 31.05 33.56
C THR A 49 13.48 29.77 33.02
N LYS A 50 13.19 29.69 31.71
CA LYS A 50 12.41 28.57 31.13
C LYS A 50 13.14 27.69 30.09
N SER A 51 14.43 27.93 29.83
CA SER A 51 15.21 27.11 28.88
C SER A 51 16.40 26.42 29.55
N ALA A 52 16.12 25.30 30.20
CA ALA A 52 17.10 24.28 30.56
C ALA A 52 16.52 22.89 30.21
N ALA A 53 16.58 22.50 28.93
CA ALA A 53 16.59 21.11 28.43
C ALA A 53 16.67 21.14 26.88
N GLY A 54 17.71 20.51 26.30
CA GLY A 54 18.04 20.50 24.86
C GLY A 54 17.16 19.55 24.01
N PRO A 55 17.65 18.94 22.90
CA PRO A 55 18.96 19.05 22.23
C PRO A 55 18.90 19.37 20.70
N ALA A 56 20.08 19.51 20.09
CA ALA A 56 20.37 19.86 18.69
C ALA A 56 19.83 18.85 17.63
N PRO A 57 19.95 19.13 16.30
CA PRO A 57 21.20 18.71 15.63
C PRO A 57 21.62 19.38 14.26
N PHE A 58 22.87 19.07 13.88
CA PHE A 58 23.55 18.99 12.56
C PHE A 58 23.86 20.25 11.72
N ALA A 59 25.18 20.52 11.61
CA ALA A 59 25.82 21.41 10.66
C ALA A 59 26.73 20.62 9.70
N PHE A 60 26.79 21.04 8.43
CA PHE A 60 27.78 20.61 7.43
C PHE A 60 28.46 21.85 6.83
N PRO A 61 29.81 21.87 6.66
CA PRO A 61 30.54 23.02 6.13
C PRO A 61 30.90 22.83 4.64
N THR A 62 30.99 23.93 3.87
CA THR A 62 31.72 23.90 2.59
C THR A 62 32.32 25.27 2.24
N HIS A 63 33.65 25.32 2.34
CA HIS A 63 34.67 26.05 1.55
C HIS A 63 34.41 27.46 0.96
N ALA A 64 35.29 28.39 1.37
CA ALA A 64 35.68 29.64 0.70
C ALA A 64 36.69 29.36 -0.47
N PRO A 65 37.15 30.33 -1.33
CA PRO A 65 37.97 31.50 -0.90
C PRO A 65 37.99 32.82 -1.76
N ALA A 66 38.36 33.91 -1.06
CA ALA A 66 39.32 35.01 -1.39
C ALA A 66 39.13 36.00 -2.58
N HIS A 67 39.08 37.31 -2.26
CA HIS A 67 40.00 38.38 -2.73
C HIS A 67 39.90 39.65 -1.81
N PRO A 68 40.90 40.57 -1.79
CA PRO A 68 41.36 41.25 -0.56
C PRO A 68 41.11 42.77 -0.43
N ALA A 69 41.14 43.22 0.83
CA ALA A 69 41.69 44.47 1.38
C ALA A 69 40.95 45.83 1.18
N PRO A 70 41.15 46.79 2.13
CA PRO A 70 40.14 47.73 2.63
C PRO A 70 40.41 49.18 2.22
N LEU A 71 39.46 50.12 2.38
CA LEU A 71 39.67 51.50 2.84
C LEU A 71 38.31 52.19 3.15
N PRO A 72 38.29 53.20 4.06
CA PRO A 72 37.13 53.61 4.84
C PRO A 72 36.36 54.78 4.22
N ALA A 73 35.04 54.79 4.39
CA ALA A 73 34.24 55.98 4.18
C ALA A 73 33.23 56.10 5.33
N GLU A 74 33.47 57.09 6.16
CA GLU A 74 32.54 57.60 7.15
C GLU A 74 31.27 58.16 6.47
N THR A 75 30.25 58.36 7.30
CA THR A 75 29.04 59.17 7.07
C THR A 75 27.94 58.54 6.21
N THR A 76 27.02 57.84 6.90
CA THR A 76 25.61 58.22 7.04
C THR A 76 24.84 57.02 7.62
N PRO A 77 24.12 57.14 8.75
CA PRO A 77 23.17 56.11 9.16
C PRO A 77 21.95 56.25 8.25
N SER A 78 22.03 55.70 7.04
CA SER A 78 20.84 55.35 6.30
C SER A 78 20.16 54.26 7.10
N SER A 79 19.09 54.66 7.80
CA SER A 79 18.14 53.75 8.41
C SER A 79 17.68 52.76 7.34
N SER A 80 18.29 51.58 7.32
CA SER A 80 17.68 50.40 6.72
C SER A 80 16.46 50.09 7.57
N SER A 81 15.33 50.73 7.24
CA SER A 81 14.04 50.22 7.64
C SER A 81 13.91 48.85 6.99
N THR A 82 14.34 47.80 7.68
CA THR A 82 13.86 46.46 7.43
C THR A 82 12.35 46.55 7.63
N VAL A 83 11.63 46.72 6.52
CA VAL A 83 10.18 46.66 6.49
C VAL A 83 9.84 45.24 6.94
N HIS A 84 9.54 45.10 8.22
CA HIS A 84 8.98 43.87 8.75
C HIS A 84 7.60 43.76 8.12
N ASP A 85 7.46 42.91 7.11
CA ASP A 85 6.16 42.56 6.56
C ASP A 85 5.23 42.23 7.73
N SER A 86 4.01 42.78 7.70
CA SER A 86 3.02 42.55 8.75
C SER A 86 2.89 41.03 8.96
N PRO A 87 2.94 40.51 10.20
CA PRO A 87 2.87 39.07 10.48
C PRO A 87 1.62 38.41 9.88
N LEU A 88 0.55 39.20 9.67
CA LEU A 88 -0.66 38.78 8.97
C LEU A 88 -0.41 38.45 7.49
N LEU A 89 0.46 39.22 6.81
CA LEU A 89 0.80 39.03 5.40
C LEU A 89 1.64 37.77 5.21
N LEU A 90 2.61 37.52 6.09
CA LEU A 90 3.41 36.30 6.07
C LEU A 90 2.54 35.05 6.28
N ASN A 91 1.56 35.11 7.19
CA ASN A 91 0.59 34.04 7.39
C ASN A 91 -0.32 33.82 6.15
N LYS A 92 -0.71 34.90 5.47
CA LYS A 92 -1.44 34.78 4.20
C LYS A 92 -0.60 34.12 3.11
N ILE A 93 0.68 34.44 3.02
CA ILE A 93 1.61 33.83 2.06
C ILE A 93 1.82 32.34 2.35
N SER A 94 1.98 31.95 3.62
CA SER A 94 2.12 30.54 3.99
C SER A 94 0.86 29.74 3.64
N HIS A 95 -0.33 30.26 3.96
CA HIS A 95 -1.60 29.61 3.61
C HIS A 95 -1.82 29.50 2.09
N LEU A 96 -1.45 30.53 1.32
CA LEU A 96 -1.56 30.48 -0.14
C LEU A 96 -0.59 29.47 -0.76
N ARG A 97 0.65 29.39 -0.24
CA ARG A 97 1.61 28.36 -0.66
C ARG A 97 1.10 26.95 -0.33
N GLU A 98 0.51 26.79 0.85
CA GLU A 98 -0.10 25.55 1.29
C GLU A 98 -1.25 25.13 0.36
N ALA A 99 -2.19 26.04 0.08
CA ALA A 99 -3.33 25.80 -0.81
C ALA A 99 -2.91 25.49 -2.25
N LEU A 100 -1.91 26.21 -2.78
CA LEU A 100 -1.39 25.97 -4.12
C LEU A 100 -0.79 24.56 -4.22
N ARG A 101 0.04 24.18 -3.25
CA ARG A 101 0.64 22.85 -3.21
C ARG A 101 -0.42 21.75 -3.04
N GLN A 102 -1.48 21.97 -2.26
CA GLN A 102 -2.60 21.03 -2.21
C GLN A 102 -3.31 20.89 -3.57
N SER A 103 -3.52 22.01 -4.28
CA SER A 103 -4.09 21.98 -5.63
C SER A 103 -3.20 21.27 -6.65
N GLU A 104 -1.89 21.45 -6.57
CA GLU A 104 -0.93 20.75 -7.42
C GLU A 104 -0.89 19.25 -7.11
N MET A 105 -0.92 18.87 -5.82
CA MET A 105 -1.01 17.48 -5.40
C MET A 105 -2.31 16.82 -5.90
N GLU A 106 -3.43 17.53 -5.83
CA GLU A 106 -4.71 17.02 -6.31
C GLU A 106 -4.71 16.83 -7.84
N LYS A 107 -4.16 17.80 -8.58
CA LYS A 107 -3.97 17.66 -10.04
C LYS A 107 -3.08 16.45 -10.37
N ALA A 108 -1.96 16.27 -9.67
CA ALA A 108 -1.08 15.14 -9.86
C ALA A 108 -1.76 13.80 -9.51
N ARG A 109 -2.59 13.78 -8.45
CA ARG A 109 -3.41 12.62 -8.08
C ARG A 109 -4.39 12.27 -9.19
N LEU A 110 -5.17 13.23 -9.69
CA LEU A 110 -6.15 13.01 -10.75
C LEU A 110 -5.51 12.53 -12.06
N MET A 111 -4.38 13.13 -12.46
CA MET A 111 -3.63 12.68 -13.64
C MET A 111 -3.06 11.27 -13.44
N GLY A 112 -2.54 10.98 -12.24
CA GLY A 112 -2.08 9.66 -11.86
C GLY A 112 -3.18 8.60 -11.87
N ASP A 113 -4.40 8.97 -11.45
CA ASP A 113 -5.55 8.06 -11.41
C ASP A 113 -6.07 7.72 -12.82
N ASP A 114 -6.08 8.66 -13.77
CA ASP A 114 -6.41 8.37 -15.18
C ASP A 114 -5.41 7.38 -15.80
N LEU A 115 -4.11 7.63 -15.59
CA LEU A 115 -3.07 6.73 -16.07
C LEU A 115 -3.15 5.35 -15.41
N ARG A 116 -3.43 5.31 -14.09
CA ARG A 116 -3.61 4.06 -13.35
C ARG A 116 -4.78 3.25 -13.89
N LYS A 117 -5.93 3.88 -14.18
CA LYS A 117 -7.08 3.21 -14.81
C LYS A 117 -6.74 2.60 -16.17
N LYS A 118 -6.03 3.34 -17.02
CA LYS A 118 -5.58 2.84 -18.34
C LYS A 118 -4.63 1.66 -18.19
N PHE A 119 -3.74 1.71 -17.20
CA PHE A 119 -2.81 0.61 -16.92
C PHE A 119 -3.51 -0.62 -16.33
N GLU A 120 -4.46 -0.44 -15.42
CA GLU A 120 -5.28 -1.51 -14.84
C GLU A 120 -6.20 -2.20 -15.85
N ALA A 121 -6.61 -1.49 -16.92
CA ALA A 121 -7.37 -2.07 -18.02
C ALA A 121 -6.56 -3.07 -18.85
N LEU A 122 -5.22 -3.00 -18.81
CA LEU A 122 -4.35 -3.93 -19.52
C LEU A 122 -4.21 -5.24 -18.73
N PRO A 123 -4.14 -6.40 -19.42
CA PRO A 123 -3.92 -7.68 -18.74
C PRO A 123 -2.53 -7.71 -18.08
N PRO A 124 -2.40 -8.26 -16.86
CA PRO A 124 -1.12 -8.32 -16.16
C PRO A 124 -0.15 -9.26 -16.88
N LEU A 125 1.08 -8.81 -17.09
CA LEU A 125 2.13 -9.63 -17.70
C LEU A 125 2.65 -10.65 -16.68
N ARG A 126 2.43 -11.94 -16.96
CA ARG A 126 2.97 -13.06 -16.16
C ARG A 126 4.22 -13.58 -16.84
N LEU A 127 5.38 -13.35 -16.24
CA LEU A 127 6.63 -13.91 -16.73
C LEU A 127 6.74 -15.38 -16.29
N PRO A 128 7.09 -16.31 -17.20
CA PRO A 128 7.45 -17.67 -16.82
C PRO A 128 8.64 -17.63 -15.86
N ALA A 129 8.50 -18.22 -14.68
CA ALA A 129 9.54 -18.26 -13.67
C ALA A 129 10.73 -19.10 -14.18
N LYS A 130 11.77 -18.45 -14.70
CA LYS A 130 13.04 -19.10 -15.04
C LYS A 130 13.92 -19.09 -13.79
N ASN A 131 14.16 -20.27 -13.22
CA ASN A 131 15.15 -20.55 -12.17
C ASN A 131 15.09 -19.65 -10.92
N ILE A 132 13.98 -19.72 -10.17
CA ILE A 132 13.95 -19.19 -8.80
C ILE A 132 14.63 -20.22 -7.89
N PRO A 133 15.53 -19.82 -6.96
CA PRO A 133 16.10 -20.73 -5.97
C PRO A 133 14.99 -21.47 -5.23
N VAL A 134 15.22 -22.76 -4.97
CA VAL A 134 14.34 -23.71 -4.28
C VAL A 134 13.63 -23.03 -3.11
N SER A 135 12.39 -22.57 -3.34
CA SER A 135 11.55 -21.98 -2.30
C SER A 135 11.11 -23.07 -1.32
N ASP A 136 10.82 -22.73 -0.07
CA ASP A 136 10.37 -23.69 0.96
C ASP A 136 9.17 -24.53 0.48
N ASP A 137 8.26 -23.89 -0.27
CA ASP A 137 7.11 -24.53 -0.93
C ASP A 137 7.50 -25.67 -1.89
N THR A 138 8.69 -25.60 -2.50
CA THR A 138 9.18 -26.64 -3.41
C THR A 138 9.74 -27.83 -2.65
N LEU A 139 10.35 -27.62 -1.49
CA LEU A 139 10.79 -28.70 -0.60
C LEU A 139 9.58 -29.46 -0.06
N GLU A 140 8.55 -28.73 0.37
CA GLU A 140 7.35 -29.33 0.92
C GLU A 140 6.55 -30.12 -0.12
N VAL A 141 6.44 -29.62 -1.36
CA VAL A 141 5.87 -30.38 -2.47
C VAL A 141 6.68 -31.64 -2.76
N ASN A 142 8.01 -31.56 -2.83
CA ASN A 142 8.84 -32.74 -3.06
C ASN A 142 8.69 -33.78 -1.94
N ARG A 143 8.54 -33.33 -0.69
CA ARG A 143 8.26 -34.20 0.47
C ARG A 143 6.91 -34.90 0.30
N LEU A 144 5.84 -34.19 -0.03
CA LEU A 144 4.51 -34.77 -0.26
C LEU A 144 4.49 -35.72 -1.46
N ILE A 145 5.21 -35.40 -2.55
CA ILE A 145 5.34 -36.30 -3.71
C ILE A 145 6.03 -37.61 -3.30
N LYS A 146 7.13 -37.53 -2.55
CA LYS A 146 7.82 -38.73 -2.03
C LYS A 146 6.90 -39.55 -1.13
N GLN A 147 6.15 -38.91 -0.23
CA GLN A 147 5.18 -39.59 0.63
C GLN A 147 4.05 -40.24 -0.17
N ALA A 148 3.52 -39.56 -1.20
CA ALA A 148 2.50 -40.11 -2.09
C ALA A 148 3.01 -41.33 -2.86
N ALA A 149 4.23 -41.25 -3.39
CA ALA A 149 4.86 -42.35 -4.12
C ALA A 149 5.10 -43.57 -3.22
N GLU A 150 5.55 -43.35 -1.99
CA GLU A 150 5.79 -44.42 -1.02
C GLU A 150 4.47 -45.06 -0.56
N LEU A 151 3.46 -44.25 -0.25
CA LEU A 151 2.13 -44.75 0.12
C LEU A 151 1.50 -45.54 -1.03
N LYS A 152 1.56 -45.04 -2.27
CA LYS A 152 1.14 -45.75 -3.47
C LYS A 152 1.85 -47.10 -3.58
N ARG A 153 3.18 -47.12 -3.46
CA ARG A 153 3.97 -48.36 -3.53
C ARG A 153 3.56 -49.35 -2.44
N ASN A 154 3.32 -48.89 -1.22
CA ASN A 154 2.89 -49.74 -0.10
C ASN A 154 1.47 -50.29 -0.27
N ILE A 155 0.54 -49.49 -0.79
CA ILE A 155 -0.81 -49.95 -1.16
C ILE A 155 -0.71 -51.03 -2.23
N LEU A 156 -0.01 -50.76 -3.34
CA LEU A 156 0.15 -51.76 -4.40
C LEU A 156 0.81 -53.05 -3.88
N ARG A 157 1.88 -52.92 -3.07
CA ARG A 157 2.57 -54.07 -2.46
C ARG A 157 1.61 -54.90 -1.60
N THR A 158 0.79 -54.25 -0.78
CA THR A 158 -0.16 -54.95 0.09
C THR A 158 -1.26 -55.64 -0.71
N HIS A 159 -1.76 -55.01 -1.78
CA HIS A 159 -2.78 -55.61 -2.66
C HIS A 159 -2.25 -56.74 -3.55
N SER A 160 -0.97 -56.72 -3.91
CA SER A 160 -0.34 -57.76 -4.75
C SER A 160 0.22 -58.94 -3.95
N GLN A 161 0.51 -58.77 -2.66
CA GLN A 161 0.98 -59.85 -1.80
C GLN A 161 -0.19 -60.70 -1.29
N CYS A 162 -0.62 -61.68 -2.10
CA CYS A 162 -1.52 -62.73 -1.65
C CYS A 162 -0.76 -63.69 -0.73
N LYS A 163 -1.13 -63.74 0.56
CA LYS A 163 -0.59 -64.70 1.53
C LYS A 163 -1.56 -65.88 1.64
N PHE A 164 -1.13 -67.05 1.19
CA PHE A 164 -1.89 -68.30 1.35
C PHE A 164 -1.51 -68.97 2.67
N ILE A 165 -2.50 -69.49 3.40
CA ILE A 165 -2.30 -70.27 4.62
C ILE A 165 -2.77 -71.69 4.33
N ASP A 166 -1.90 -72.66 4.59
CA ASP A 166 -2.22 -74.07 4.38
C ASP A 166 -3.34 -74.53 5.33
N PRO A 167 -4.48 -75.03 4.82
CA PRO A 167 -5.59 -75.53 5.62
C PRO A 167 -5.25 -76.78 6.44
N THR A 168 -4.15 -77.47 6.14
CA THR A 168 -3.70 -78.68 6.84
C THR A 168 -2.97 -78.37 8.16
N ASP A 169 -2.62 -77.11 8.40
CA ASP A 169 -1.90 -76.70 9.61
C ASP A 169 -2.81 -76.78 10.86
N PRO A 170 -2.39 -77.43 11.96
CA PRO A 170 -3.18 -77.51 13.19
C PRO A 170 -3.49 -76.14 13.81
N LYS A 171 -2.76 -75.08 13.43
CA LYS A 171 -2.99 -73.69 13.85
C LYS A 171 -3.63 -72.82 12.75
N PHE A 172 -4.23 -73.42 11.73
CA PHE A 172 -4.85 -72.72 10.60
C PHE A 172 -5.79 -71.59 11.05
N ASN A 173 -6.74 -71.88 11.94
CA ASN A 173 -7.71 -70.88 12.42
C ASN A 173 -7.02 -69.69 13.12
N GLN A 174 -6.00 -69.94 13.93
CA GLN A 174 -5.26 -68.89 14.61
C GLN A 174 -4.44 -68.04 13.62
N LYS A 175 -3.74 -68.68 12.68
CA LYS A 175 -2.94 -67.99 11.65
C LYS A 175 -3.83 -67.18 10.70
N SER A 176 -4.98 -67.73 10.30
CA SER A 176 -5.97 -67.08 9.45
C SER A 176 -6.55 -65.83 10.11
N ASN A 177 -6.99 -65.95 11.36
CA ASN A 177 -7.52 -64.81 12.11
C ASN A 177 -6.47 -63.73 12.34
N ASN A 178 -5.24 -64.10 12.69
CA ASN A 178 -4.14 -63.15 12.87
C ASN A 178 -3.81 -62.40 11.56
N LEU A 179 -3.74 -63.13 10.43
CA LEU A 179 -3.46 -62.53 9.13
C LEU A 179 -4.58 -61.57 8.69
N SER A 180 -5.85 -62.00 8.81
CA SER A 180 -7.01 -61.17 8.47
C SER A 180 -7.07 -59.89 9.31
N THR A 181 -6.82 -60.02 10.62
CA THR A 181 -6.76 -58.88 11.55
C THR A 181 -5.62 -57.93 11.18
N GLN A 182 -4.43 -58.47 10.89
CA GLN A 182 -3.27 -57.68 10.48
C GLN A 182 -3.55 -56.91 9.17
N LEU A 183 -4.11 -57.57 8.16
CA LEU A 183 -4.46 -56.93 6.88
C LEU A 183 -5.52 -55.84 7.06
N SER A 184 -6.51 -56.07 7.92
CA SER A 184 -7.55 -55.08 8.22
C SER A 184 -6.99 -53.85 8.92
N ILE A 185 -6.11 -54.04 9.90
CA ILE A 185 -5.41 -52.94 10.60
C ILE A 185 -4.53 -52.16 9.62
N GLN A 186 -3.76 -52.87 8.79
CA GLN A 186 -2.89 -52.25 7.81
C GLN A 186 -3.70 -51.44 6.78
N ARG A 187 -4.81 -51.99 6.30
CA ARG A 187 -5.73 -51.29 5.39
C ARG A 187 -6.29 -50.03 6.02
N MET A 188 -6.83 -50.10 7.24
CA MET A 188 -7.33 -48.93 7.97
C MET A 188 -6.25 -47.86 8.16
N GLN A 189 -5.01 -48.27 8.44
CA GLN A 189 -3.90 -47.33 8.59
C GLN A 189 -3.56 -46.64 7.26
N MET A 190 -3.47 -47.39 6.16
CA MET A 190 -3.24 -46.83 4.84
C MET A 190 -4.36 -45.88 4.42
N GLU A 191 -5.63 -46.22 4.68
CA GLU A 191 -6.78 -45.34 4.42
C GLU A 191 -6.67 -44.01 5.18
N ARG A 192 -6.32 -44.05 6.48
CA ARG A 192 -6.07 -42.83 7.26
C ARG A 192 -4.93 -42.01 6.68
N ASP A 193 -3.85 -42.66 6.26
CA ASP A 193 -2.68 -41.97 5.72
C ASP A 193 -2.97 -41.32 4.36
N VAL A 194 -3.83 -41.94 3.52
CA VAL A 194 -4.35 -41.31 2.30
C VAL A 194 -5.13 -40.05 2.62
N ILE A 195 -6.07 -40.10 3.59
CA ILE A 195 -6.88 -38.94 3.98
C ILE A 195 -6.01 -37.80 4.51
N LYS A 196 -5.03 -38.12 5.37
CA LYS A 196 -4.09 -37.13 5.92
C LYS A 196 -3.25 -36.49 4.81
N LEU A 197 -2.75 -37.30 3.87
CA LEU A 197 -1.95 -36.84 2.75
C LEU A 197 -2.78 -35.96 1.81
N GLN A 198 -4.01 -36.36 1.48
CA GLN A 198 -4.94 -35.56 0.67
C GLN A 198 -5.22 -34.21 1.33
N ALA A 199 -5.48 -34.20 2.64
CA ALA A 199 -5.68 -32.95 3.38
C ALA A 199 -4.41 -32.07 3.39
N ALA A 200 -3.22 -32.66 3.50
CA ALA A 200 -1.96 -31.92 3.42
C ALA A 200 -1.71 -31.32 2.02
N VAL A 201 -1.99 -32.09 0.96
CA VAL A 201 -1.90 -31.62 -0.43
C VAL A 201 -2.88 -30.48 -0.69
N ALA A 202 -4.12 -30.59 -0.21
CA ALA A 202 -5.13 -29.54 -0.35
C ALA A 202 -4.71 -28.24 0.37
N ARG A 203 -4.16 -28.33 1.59
CA ARG A 203 -3.63 -27.18 2.32
C ARG A 203 -2.46 -26.52 1.59
N LEU A 204 -1.52 -27.30 1.09
CA LEU A 204 -0.37 -26.78 0.32
C LEU A 204 -0.79 -26.17 -1.02
N ALA A 205 -1.81 -26.72 -1.66
CA ALA A 205 -2.38 -26.14 -2.88
C ALA A 205 -3.04 -24.77 -2.61
N ALA A 206 -3.69 -24.63 -1.45
CA ALA A 206 -4.29 -23.37 -1.01
C ALA A 206 -3.23 -22.33 -0.64
N SER A 207 -2.19 -22.70 0.12
CA SER A 207 -1.15 -21.74 0.55
C SER A 207 -0.35 -21.15 -0.60
N ARG A 208 -0.16 -21.89 -1.70
CA ARG A 208 0.54 -21.42 -2.91
C ARG A 208 -0.20 -20.33 -3.68
N LYS A 209 -1.51 -20.21 -3.51
CA LYS A 209 -2.34 -19.23 -4.21
C LYS A 209 -2.78 -18.14 -3.23
N PRO A 210 -2.30 -16.89 -3.38
CA PRO A 210 -2.74 -15.80 -2.53
C PRO A 210 -4.26 -15.67 -2.54
N GLY A 211 -4.87 -15.63 -1.34
CA GLY A 211 -6.32 -15.52 -1.17
C GLY A 211 -7.10 -16.82 -1.38
N ALA A 212 -6.44 -17.97 -1.57
CA ALA A 212 -7.11 -19.25 -1.78
C ALA A 212 -7.33 -20.06 -0.50
N GLU A 213 -7.06 -19.47 0.66
CA GLU A 213 -7.19 -20.10 1.97
C GLU A 213 -8.08 -19.29 2.93
N ILE A 214 -8.83 -20.00 3.75
CA ILE A 214 -9.62 -19.50 4.87
C ILE A 214 -8.87 -19.90 6.15
N ARG A 215 -8.32 -18.90 6.83
CA ARG A 215 -7.64 -19.10 8.12
C ARG A 215 -8.67 -19.05 9.25
N THR A 216 -8.76 -20.13 10.03
CA THR A 216 -9.56 -20.19 11.26
C THR A 216 -8.64 -20.23 12.48
N ALA A 217 -9.20 -20.12 13.69
CA ALA A 217 -8.41 -20.09 14.93
C ALA A 217 -7.59 -21.37 15.17
N THR A 218 -8.01 -22.51 14.62
CA THR A 218 -7.38 -23.81 14.87
C THR A 218 -6.68 -24.40 13.65
N THR A 219 -7.12 -24.05 12.44
CA THR A 219 -6.55 -24.61 11.21
C THR A 219 -6.89 -23.77 9.97
N THR A 220 -6.29 -24.13 8.84
CA THR A 220 -6.48 -23.46 7.56
C THR A 220 -7.14 -24.39 6.56
N PHE A 221 -8.15 -23.88 5.85
CA PHE A 221 -8.91 -24.62 4.85
C PHE A 221 -8.81 -23.96 3.48
N PRO A 222 -8.85 -24.72 2.38
CA PRO A 222 -9.02 -24.14 1.04
C PRO A 222 -10.39 -23.45 0.92
N ILE A 223 -10.46 -22.36 0.15
CA ILE A 223 -11.74 -21.75 -0.20
C ILE A 223 -12.62 -22.73 -1.01
N PRO A 224 -13.96 -22.66 -0.91
CA PRO A 224 -14.86 -23.53 -1.67
C PRO A 224 -14.64 -23.48 -3.18
N GLU A 225 -14.35 -22.29 -3.73
CA GLU A 225 -14.10 -22.09 -5.16
C GLU A 225 -12.83 -22.82 -5.62
N LEU A 226 -11.79 -22.81 -4.80
CA LEU A 226 -10.56 -23.56 -5.07
C LEU A 226 -10.85 -25.06 -5.01
N SER A 227 -11.59 -25.51 -4.01
CA SER A 227 -11.94 -26.93 -3.86
C SER A 227 -12.76 -27.44 -5.05
N LYS A 228 -13.70 -26.62 -5.55
CA LYS A 228 -14.43 -26.90 -6.79
C LYS A 228 -13.50 -26.94 -8.00
N ALA A 229 -12.65 -25.92 -8.16
CA ALA A 229 -11.69 -25.84 -9.26
C ALA A 229 -10.64 -26.96 -9.25
N MET A 230 -10.33 -27.54 -8.09
CA MET A 230 -9.42 -28.70 -7.99
C MET A 230 -10.07 -29.99 -8.46
N ASN A 231 -11.39 -30.10 -8.33
CA ASN A 231 -12.15 -31.25 -8.82
C ASN A 231 -12.48 -31.10 -10.32
N ASP A 232 -12.57 -29.86 -10.82
CA ASP A 232 -12.81 -29.55 -12.23
C ASP A 232 -11.53 -29.75 -13.06
N SER A 233 -11.37 -30.93 -13.68
CA SER A 233 -10.15 -31.29 -14.43
C SER A 233 -10.20 -31.04 -15.94
N ALA A 234 -11.38 -30.75 -16.50
CA ALA A 234 -11.56 -30.66 -17.95
C ALA A 234 -12.29 -29.37 -18.36
N ALA A 235 -11.91 -28.83 -19.53
CA ALA A 235 -12.67 -27.78 -20.16
C ALA A 235 -14.07 -28.29 -20.51
N VAL A 236 -15.09 -27.48 -20.23
CA VAL A 236 -16.48 -27.81 -20.57
C VAL A 236 -16.72 -27.46 -22.03
N GLU A 237 -17.18 -28.43 -22.81
CA GLU A 237 -17.61 -28.21 -24.20
C GLU A 237 -18.93 -27.42 -24.20
N LEU A 238 -18.87 -26.20 -24.77
CA LEU A 238 -20.01 -25.29 -24.80
C LEU A 238 -20.82 -25.36 -26.11
N GLY A 239 -20.18 -25.77 -27.21
CA GLY A 239 -20.85 -25.90 -28.51
C GLY A 239 -19.88 -25.87 -29.70
N HIS A 240 -20.46 -25.79 -30.90
CA HIS A 240 -19.74 -25.77 -32.16
C HIS A 240 -20.09 -24.54 -32.98
N LEU A 241 -19.09 -23.98 -33.67
CA LEU A 241 -19.26 -22.88 -34.63
C LEU A 241 -18.87 -23.38 -36.02
N SER A 242 -19.84 -23.46 -36.92
CA SER A 242 -19.60 -23.81 -38.32
C SER A 242 -19.30 -22.55 -39.13
N LEU A 243 -18.12 -22.47 -39.71
CA LEU A 243 -17.72 -21.38 -40.60
C LEU A 243 -17.88 -21.84 -42.06
N PRO A 244 -18.46 -21.02 -42.95
CA PRO A 244 -18.55 -21.34 -44.37
C PRO A 244 -17.17 -21.22 -45.03
N LEU A 245 -16.36 -22.28 -44.98
CA LEU A 245 -15.10 -22.36 -45.72
C LEU A 245 -15.38 -22.86 -47.15
N LYS A 246 -14.87 -22.14 -48.15
CA LYS A 246 -14.88 -22.59 -49.55
C LYS A 246 -13.87 -23.73 -49.68
N ASN A 247 -14.36 -24.96 -49.67
CA ASN A 247 -13.66 -26.24 -49.84
C ASN A 247 -12.22 -26.16 -50.35
N THR A 248 -11.25 -26.42 -49.47
CA THR A 248 -9.98 -27.09 -49.80
C THR A 248 -9.45 -27.73 -48.52
N LEU A 249 -9.31 -29.06 -48.52
CA LEU A 249 -8.69 -29.93 -47.51
C LEU A 249 -9.67 -30.82 -46.72
N ASP A 250 -9.37 -32.10 -46.83
CA ASP A 250 -10.08 -33.27 -46.34
C ASP A 250 -10.31 -33.23 -44.83
N GLY A 251 -11.55 -33.52 -44.43
CA GLY A 251 -11.95 -33.80 -43.06
C GLY A 251 -12.60 -32.59 -42.37
N ASN A 252 -13.93 -32.67 -42.22
CA ASN A 252 -14.75 -31.82 -41.36
C ASN A 252 -14.43 -32.07 -39.86
N GLN A 253 -13.15 -32.03 -39.47
CA GLN A 253 -12.74 -32.26 -38.10
C GLN A 253 -12.88 -30.95 -37.30
N PRO A 254 -13.63 -30.97 -36.18
CA PRO A 254 -13.78 -29.80 -35.34
C PRO A 254 -12.43 -29.46 -34.69
N LEU A 255 -11.96 -28.23 -34.87
CA LEU A 255 -10.79 -27.71 -34.17
C LEU A 255 -11.17 -27.36 -32.73
N PRO A 256 -10.59 -27.99 -31.69
CA PRO A 256 -10.89 -27.65 -30.31
C PRO A 256 -10.31 -26.27 -29.98
N LEU A 257 -11.20 -25.33 -29.67
CA LEU A 257 -10.83 -23.97 -29.28
C LEU A 257 -11.16 -23.76 -27.79
N VAL A 258 -10.13 -23.62 -26.96
CA VAL A 258 -10.29 -23.33 -25.53
C VAL A 258 -10.27 -21.83 -25.34
N LEU A 259 -11.39 -21.27 -24.88
CA LEU A 259 -11.56 -19.84 -24.68
C LEU A 259 -11.89 -19.53 -23.21
N GLY A 260 -11.40 -18.40 -22.74
CA GLY A 260 -11.82 -17.82 -21.47
C GLY A 260 -13.24 -17.23 -21.55
N MET A 261 -13.89 -17.04 -20.40
CA MET A 261 -15.25 -16.48 -20.34
C MET A 261 -15.37 -15.08 -20.98
N LYS A 262 -14.33 -14.25 -20.90
CA LYS A 262 -14.31 -12.92 -21.55
C LYS A 262 -14.24 -13.02 -23.07
N GLU A 263 -13.43 -13.95 -23.58
CA GLU A 263 -13.25 -14.20 -25.00
C GLU A 263 -14.51 -14.79 -25.62
N ILE A 264 -15.19 -15.71 -24.92
CA ILE A 264 -16.48 -16.26 -25.35
C ILE A 264 -17.54 -15.16 -25.45
N ARG A 265 -17.63 -14.26 -24.45
CA ARG A 265 -18.58 -13.12 -24.53
C ARG A 265 -18.26 -12.20 -25.71
N HIS A 266 -16.98 -11.94 -25.97
CA HIS A 266 -16.57 -11.13 -27.10
C HIS A 266 -16.91 -11.81 -28.45
N LEU A 267 -16.63 -13.11 -28.57
CA LEU A 267 -17.00 -13.91 -29.73
C LEU A 267 -18.52 -13.92 -29.94
N HIS A 268 -19.30 -14.11 -28.88
CA HIS A 268 -20.76 -14.06 -28.94
C HIS A 268 -21.27 -12.70 -29.41
N GLN A 269 -20.72 -11.61 -28.87
CA GLN A 269 -21.08 -10.25 -29.30
C GLN A 269 -20.72 -10.04 -30.78
N MET A 270 -19.55 -10.49 -31.22
CA MET A 270 -19.11 -10.36 -32.61
C MET A 270 -20.04 -11.13 -33.56
N VAL A 271 -20.38 -12.38 -33.22
CA VAL A 271 -21.31 -13.19 -34.01
C VAL A 271 -22.69 -12.52 -34.08
N LEU A 272 -23.21 -11.99 -32.97
CA LEU A 272 -24.48 -11.27 -32.96
C LEU A 272 -24.48 -10.01 -33.82
N THR A 273 -23.35 -9.29 -33.91
CA THR A 273 -23.24 -8.09 -34.75
C THR A 273 -23.01 -8.37 -36.23
N MET A 274 -22.64 -9.60 -36.59
CA MET A 274 -22.40 -10.00 -37.99
C MET A 274 -23.64 -10.62 -38.66
N VAL A 275 -24.68 -10.95 -37.88
CA VAL A 275 -26.01 -11.36 -38.36
C VAL A 275 -26.88 -10.12 -38.54
#